data_AF-A0A382Q5W3-F1
#
_entry.id   AF-A0A382Q5W3-F1
#
_cell.length_a   1.000
_cell.length_b   1.000
_cell.length_c   1.000
_cell.angle_alpha   90.00
_cell.angle_beta   90.00
_cell.angle_gamma   90.00
#
_symmetry.space_group_name_H-M   'P 1'
#
loop_
_entity.id
_entity.type
_entity.pdbx_description
1 polymer ?
#
loop_
_entity_poly.entity_id
_entity_poly.type
_entity_poly.pdbx_seq_one_letter_code
_entity_poly.pdbx_strand_id
1 'polypeptide(L)' 'MIKKIGSKVKGLSVGDLVAYAGVPLGAYAEERVYPADKLVKVPDGISPEIAACIMTKGLTTYYLLYKTYKVSANETLL' A
#
# COMPACT_ATOMS: atom_id res chain seq x y z
N MET A 1 6.40 -9.64 1.45
CA MET A 1 5.90 -10.56 2.49
C MET A 1 6.74 -10.38 3.74
N ILE A 2 6.14 -10.39 4.94
CA ILE A 2 6.88 -10.23 6.20
C ILE A 2 7.63 -11.53 6.55
N LYS A 3 8.95 -11.44 6.72
CA LYS A 3 9.82 -12.56 7.15
C LYS A 3 10.06 -12.59 8.66
N LYS A 4 10.22 -11.41 9.27
CA LYS A 4 10.46 -11.22 10.70
C LYS A 4 9.74 -9.96 11.17
N ILE A 5 9.37 -9.93 12.44
CA ILE A 5 8.63 -8.83 13.05
C ILE A 5 9.23 -8.48 14.41
N GLY A 6 9.25 -7.18 14.74
CA GLY A 6 9.71 -6.71 16.04
C GLY A 6 8.68 -7.01 17.13
N SER A 7 9.14 -7.28 18.36
CA SER A 7 8.29 -7.68 19.50
C SER A 7 7.21 -6.67 19.89
N LYS A 8 7.37 -5.39 19.52
CA LYS A 8 6.43 -4.31 19.82
C LYS A 8 5.43 -4.02 18.70
N VAL A 9 5.57 -4.66 17.54
CA VAL A 9 4.67 -4.45 16.39
C VAL A 9 3.36 -5.20 16.63
N LYS A 10 2.23 -4.55 16.36
CA LYS A 10 0.88 -5.10 16.48
C LYS A 10 0.16 -5.06 15.13
N GLY A 11 -0.83 -5.93 14.94
CA GLY A 11 -1.70 -5.91 13.75
C GLY A 11 -1.09 -6.47 12.46
N LEU A 12 0.16 -6.92 12.50
CA LEU A 12 0.87 -7.58 11.40
C LEU A 12 1.45 -8.90 11.90
N SER A 13 1.60 -9.87 11.00
CA SER A 13 2.14 -11.20 11.28
C SER A 13 3.17 -11.63 10.23
N VAL A 14 4.06 -12.55 10.60
CA VAL A 14 4.95 -13.21 9.64
C VAL A 14 4.08 -13.93 8.60
N GLY A 15 4.45 -13.80 7.32
CA GLY A 15 3.67 -14.32 6.19
C GLY A 15 2.70 -13.31 5.58
N ASP A 16 2.39 -12.20 6.25
CA ASP A 16 1.50 -11.18 5.67
C ASP A 16 2.11 -10.60 4.37
N LEU A 17 1.28 -10.54 3.33
CA LEU A 17 1.55 -9.71 2.17
C LEU A 17 1.20 -8.27 2.54
N VAL A 18 2.19 -7.39 2.42
CA VAL A 18 2.08 -5.98 2.79
C VAL A 18 2.57 -5.12 1.65
N ALA A 19 1.99 -3.93 1.53
CA ALA A 19 2.38 -2.92 0.58
C ALA A 19 2.63 -1.58 1.29
N TYR A 20 3.33 -0.68 0.62
CA TYR A 20 3.62 0.67 1.10
C TYR A 20 3.77 1.60 -0.09
N ALA A 21 3.73 2.91 0.15
CA ALA A 21 4.01 3.94 -0.84
C ALA A 21 4.86 5.05 -0.24
N GLY A 22 5.73 5.64 -1.05
CA GLY A 22 6.58 6.77 -0.64
C GLY A 22 7.77 6.37 0.22
N VAL A 23 8.08 7.19 1.22
CA VAL A 23 9.32 7.13 2.01
C VAL A 23 9.22 6.22 3.24
N PRO A 24 10.31 5.53 3.65
CA PRO A 24 11.68 5.65 3.11
C PRO A 24 11.93 4.92 1.78
N LEU A 25 12.80 5.51 0.95
CA LEU A 25 13.27 4.94 -0.33
C LEU A 25 13.97 3.58 -0.13
N GLY A 26 14.22 2.86 -1.23
CA GLY A 26 14.90 1.55 -1.22
C GLY A 26 13.98 0.36 -1.50
N ALA A 27 12.98 0.53 -2.38
CA ALA A 27 12.08 -0.57 -2.74
C ALA A 27 12.73 -1.64 -3.63
N TYR A 28 13.79 -1.29 -4.37
CA TYR A 28 14.55 -2.22 -5.19
C TYR A 28 15.60 -2.96 -4.35
N ALA A 29 15.10 -3.87 -3.52
CA ALA A 29 15.88 -4.75 -2.67
C ALA A 29 15.12 -6.08 -2.52
N GLU A 30 15.83 -7.18 -2.32
CA GLU A 30 15.21 -8.48 -2.05
C GLU A 30 14.49 -8.48 -0.69
N GLU A 31 15.11 -7.87 0.32
CA GLU A 31 14.57 -7.71 1.67
C GLU A 31 14.97 -6.34 2.27
N ARG A 32 14.15 -5.82 3.19
CA ARG A 32 14.46 -4.59 3.93
C ARG A 32 13.73 -4.54 5.27
N VAL A 33 14.32 -3.80 6.22
CA VAL A 33 13.63 -3.38 7.45
C VAL A 33 12.81 -2.13 7.14
N TYR A 34 11.55 -2.09 7.59
CA TYR A 34 10.63 -0.99 7.32
C TYR A 34 9.77 -0.65 8.54
N PRO A 35 9.41 0.63 8.76
CA PRO A 35 8.50 1.02 9.83
C PRO A 35 7.12 0.37 9.67
N ALA A 36 6.64 -0.31 10.71
CA ALA A 36 5.39 -1.07 10.65
C ALA A 36 4.15 -0.19 10.49
N ASP A 37 4.18 1.03 11.00
CA ASP A 37 3.13 2.05 10.90
C ASP A 37 2.92 2.59 9.48
N LYS A 38 3.84 2.27 8.56
CA LYS A 38 3.76 2.64 7.14
C LYS A 38 3.38 1.49 6.23
N LEU A 39 3.17 0.30 6.78
CA LEU A 39 2.74 -0.88 6.03
C LEU A 39 1.22 -0.97 6.02
N VAL A 40 0.68 -1.35 4.86
CA VAL A 40 -0.73 -1.71 4.71
C VAL A 40 -0.82 -3.19 4.37
N LYS A 41 -1.64 -3.94 5.11
CA LYS A 41 -1.90 -5.34 4.80
C LYS A 41 -2.69 -5.42 3.49
N VAL A 42 -2.19 -6.24 2.56
CA VAL A 42 -2.83 -6.45 1.26
C VAL A 42 -4.03 -7.38 1.46
N PRO A 43 -5.22 -7.02 0.96
CA PRO A 43 -6.40 -7.88 1.02
C PRO A 43 -6.20 -9.21 0.29
N ASP A 44 -6.94 -10.23 0.71
CA ASP A 44 -6.94 -11.53 0.05
C ASP A 44 -7.39 -11.41 -1.41
N GLY A 45 -6.77 -12.22 -2.29
CA GLY A 45 -7.06 -12.22 -3.72
C GLY A 45 -6.27 -11.18 -4.54
N ILE A 46 -5.50 -10.29 -3.91
CA ILE A 46 -4.59 -9.38 -4.61
C ILE A 46 -3.20 -9.98 -4.70
N SER A 47 -2.69 -10.14 -5.92
CA SER A 47 -1.36 -10.70 -6.15
C SER A 47 -0.25 -9.72 -5.73
N PRO A 48 0.97 -10.19 -5.41
CA PRO A 48 2.11 -9.31 -5.12
C PRO A 48 2.42 -8.33 -6.26
N GLU A 49 2.28 -8.75 -7.51
CA GLU A 49 2.52 -7.93 -8.71
C GLU A 49 1.52 -6.77 -8.78
N ILE A 50 0.24 -7.05 -8.50
CA ILE A 50 -0.79 -6.02 -8.44
C ILE A 50 -0.49 -5.07 -7.27
N ALA A 51 -0.25 -5.59 -6.07
CA ALA A 51 0.03 -4.78 -4.88
C ALA A 51 1.21 -3.83 -5.08
N ALA A 52 2.29 -4.28 -5.72
CA ALA A 52 3.45 -3.45 -6.04
C ALA A 52 3.13 -2.34 -7.06
N CYS A 53 2.20 -2.58 -8.00
CA CYS A 53 1.88 -1.65 -9.08
C CYS A 53 0.85 -0.57 -8.72
N ILE A 54 -0.06 -0.86 -7.78
CA ILE A 54 -1.27 -0.05 -7.58
C ILE A 54 -1.15 1.00 -6.49
N MET A 55 -0.31 0.83 -5.47
CA MET A 55 -0.38 1.67 -4.26
C MET A 55 -0.31 3.16 -4.56
N THR A 56 0.74 3.60 -5.26
CA THR A 56 0.90 5.03 -5.61
C THR A 56 -0.21 5.53 -6.55
N LYS A 57 -0.61 4.71 -7.54
CA LYS A 57 -1.66 5.08 -8.50
C LYS A 57 -3.01 5.24 -7.81
N GLY A 58 -3.40 4.24 -7.02
CA GLY A 58 -4.66 4.22 -6.28
C GLY A 58 -4.75 5.33 -5.25
N LEU A 59 -3.67 5.65 -4.54
CA LEU A 59 -3.64 6.80 -3.62
C LEU A 59 -3.88 8.12 -4.35
N THR A 60 -3.22 8.35 -5.49
CA THR A 60 -3.44 9.55 -6.31
C THR A 60 -4.86 9.61 -6.86
N THR A 61 -5.37 8.50 -7.40
CA THR A 61 -6.76 8.41 -7.88
C THR A 61 -7.75 8.71 -6.76
N TYR A 62 -7.57 8.13 -5.57
CA TYR A 62 -8.44 8.38 -4.43
C TYR A 62 -8.39 9.84 -3.99
N TYR A 63 -7.20 10.42 -3.88
CA TYR A 63 -7.02 11.83 -3.56
C TYR A 63 -7.78 12.72 -4.54
N LEU A 64 -7.60 12.53 -5.84
CA LEU A 64 -8.25 13.36 -6.86
C LEU A 64 -9.78 13.23 -6.86
N LEU A 65 -10.30 12.00 -6.79
CA LEU A 65 -11.74 11.74 -6.91
C LEU A 65 -12.55 12.00 -5.64
N TYR A 66 -11.91 11.98 -4.46
CA TYR A 66 -12.62 12.05 -3.18
C TYR A 66 -12.15 13.17 -2.26
N LYS A 67 -10.95 13.73 -2.47
CA LYS A 67 -10.39 14.77 -1.59
C LYS A 67 -10.18 16.10 -2.30
N THR A 68 -9.87 16.09 -3.60
CA THR A 68 -9.66 17.32 -4.38
C THR A 68 -10.94 17.80 -5.04
N TYR A 69 -11.62 16.91 -5.75
CA TYR A 69 -12.85 17.22 -6.48
C TYR A 69 -13.92 16.20 -6.13
N LYS A 70 -15.14 16.67 -5.86
CA LYS A 70 -16.26 15.82 -5.44
C LYS A 70 -17.01 15.31 -6.67
N VAL A 71 -16.53 14.20 -7.23
CA VAL A 71 -17.13 13.56 -8.40
C VAL A 71 -18.53 13.02 -8.08
N SER A 72 -19.46 13.16 -9.03
CA SER A 72 -20.82 12.60 -8.97
C SER A 72 -21.03 11.48 -10.00
N ALA A 73 -22.01 10.59 -9.76
CA ALA A 73 -22.24 9.35 -10.52
C ALA A 73 -22.56 9.52 -12.03
N ASN A 74 -22.77 10.75 -12.51
CA ASN A 74 -23.12 11.05 -13.91
C ASN A 74 -22.16 12.06 -14.56
N GLU A 75 -21.00 12.30 -13.97
CA GLU A 75 -20.00 13.21 -14.53
C GLU A 75 -19.03 12.43 -15.44
N THR A 76 -18.68 13.03 -16.58
CA THR A 76 -17.62 12.51 -17.45
C THR A 76 -16.26 12.88 -16.88
N LEU A 77 -15.43 11.87 -16.63
CA LEU A 77 -14.01 12.04 -16.28
C LEU A 77 -13.16 11.88 -17.55
N LEU A 78 -12.22 12.79 -17.78
CA LEU A 78 -11.30 12.80 -18.92
C LEU A 78 -9.86 12.55 -18.47
#